data_AF-A0A0M8ZYP9-F1
#
_entry.id   AF-A0A0M8ZYP9-F1
#
_cell.length_a   1.000
_cell.length_b   1.000
_cell.length_c   1.000
_cell.angle_alpha   90.00
_cell.angle_beta   90.00
_cell.angle_gamma   90.00
#
_symmetry.space_group_name_H-M   'P 1'
#
loop_
_entity.id
_entity.type
_entity.pdbx_description
1 polymer ?
#
loop_
_entity_poly.entity_id
_entity_poly.type
_entity_poly.pdbx_seq_one_letter_code
_entity_poly.pdbx_strand_id
1 'polypeptide(L)'
;MVYNAAPINCTWGELIKKGRRGNRKFTYPMFSVRGMTSVVTLYWTLVLLFEWLPSALCDTVLGLLGAKKRFLEEHRRVRNALRSVESISSRRWSVERNRVYQLQQRLAAEDQDTFPISTEIDVESYVLCTAAAAKKYCVDEGNIRLVKIFRLLLFFLIAAALLLCTFSFSRYHVLTKHAEV
;
A
#
# COMPACT_ATOMS: atom_id res chain seq x y z
N MET A 1 27.19 -8.49 19.13
CA MET A 1 26.96 -9.10 17.80
C MET A 1 27.77 -8.30 16.80
N VAL A 2 28.81 -8.90 16.23
CA VAL A 2 29.69 -8.24 15.25
C VAL A 2 28.99 -8.29 13.90
N TYR A 3 28.47 -7.15 13.43
CA TYR A 3 28.00 -7.02 12.05
C TYR A 3 29.22 -6.90 11.16
N ASN A 4 29.67 -8.04 10.63
CA ASN A 4 30.90 -8.15 9.84
C ASN A 4 30.70 -7.75 8.37
N ALA A 5 29.64 -6.99 8.07
CA ALA A 5 29.16 -6.67 6.74
C ALA A 5 28.95 -5.16 6.63
N ALA A 6 29.45 -4.53 5.55
CA ALA A 6 29.13 -3.14 5.26
C ALA A 6 27.60 -2.99 5.20
N PRO A 7 26.94 -2.24 6.11
CA PRO A 7 25.49 -2.10 6.05
C PRO A 7 25.10 -1.46 4.72
N ILE A 8 23.90 -1.76 4.24
CA ILE A 8 23.26 -0.82 3.30
C ILE A 8 23.23 0.50 4.07
N ASN A 9 23.99 1.50 3.65
CA ASN A 9 24.12 2.81 4.30
C ASN A 9 22.81 3.61 4.16
N CYS A 10 21.70 3.03 4.62
CA CYS A 10 20.36 3.55 4.49
C CYS A 10 19.54 3.03 5.67
N THR A 11 18.93 3.96 6.40
CA THR A 11 17.97 3.60 7.45
C THR A 11 16.60 3.28 6.83
N TRP A 12 15.77 2.51 7.53
CA TRP A 12 14.38 2.26 7.08
C TRP A 12 13.59 3.55 6.81
N GLY A 13 13.76 4.57 7.67
CA GLY A 13 13.10 5.86 7.49
C GLY A 13 13.56 6.58 6.22
N GLU A 14 14.85 6.48 5.89
CA GLU A 14 15.41 7.04 4.67
C GLU A 14 14.94 6.29 3.41
N LEU A 15 14.88 4.95 3.48
CA LEU A 15 14.35 4.12 2.40
C LEU A 15 12.88 4.45 2.09
N ILE A 16 12.06 4.63 3.13
CA ILE A 16 10.65 5.05 2.99
C ILE A 16 10.55 6.45 2.37
N LYS A 17 11.43 7.38 2.76
CA LYS A 17 11.47 8.73 2.16
C LYS A 17 11.87 8.66 0.67
N LYS A 18 12.90 7.89 0.33
CA LYS A 18 13.33 7.63 -1.06
C LYS A 18 12.20 6.99 -1.88
N GLY A 19 11.51 5.99 -1.32
CA GLY A 19 10.35 5.35 -1.95
C GLY A 19 9.20 6.32 -2.21
N ARG A 20 8.90 7.22 -1.25
CA ARG A 20 7.91 8.29 -1.44
C ARG A 20 8.30 9.25 -2.56
N ARG A 21 9.59 9.59 -2.71
CA ARG A 21 10.07 10.39 -3.85
C ARG A 21 9.92 9.64 -5.17
N GLY A 22 10.29 8.36 -5.20
CA GLY A 22 10.11 7.50 -6.37
C GLY A 22 8.64 7.43 -6.83
N ASN A 23 7.71 7.29 -5.90
CA ASN A 23 6.27 7.27 -6.21
C ASN A 23 5.73 8.63 -6.69
N ARG A 24 6.30 9.76 -6.27
CA ARG A 24 5.95 11.07 -6.83
C ARG A 24 6.36 11.17 -8.31
N LYS A 25 7.50 10.60 -8.68
CA LYS A 25 8.00 10.59 -10.05
C LYS A 25 7.27 9.57 -10.93
N PHE A 26 7.07 8.36 -10.42
CA PHE A 26 6.35 7.29 -11.08
C PHE A 26 5.12 6.96 -10.26
N THR A 27 3.99 7.59 -10.59
CA THR A 27 2.74 7.36 -9.85
C THR A 27 2.26 5.95 -10.07
N TYR A 28 2.25 5.16 -9.00
CA TYR A 28 1.53 3.89 -8.92
C TYR A 28 0.62 3.91 -7.67
N PRO A 29 -0.45 3.11 -7.65
CA PRO A 29 -1.31 2.99 -6.48
C PRO A 29 -0.53 2.35 -5.32
N MET A 30 0.12 3.18 -4.52
CA MET A 30 0.73 2.75 -3.26
C MET A 30 -0.32 2.68 -2.16
N PHE A 31 -0.21 1.68 -1.29
CA PHE A 31 -0.96 1.55 -0.05
C PHE A 31 -0.54 2.63 0.97
N SER A 32 -0.64 3.91 0.62
CA SER A 32 -0.10 5.03 1.42
C SER A 32 -0.65 5.10 2.85
N VAL A 33 -1.96 4.99 3.04
CA VAL A 33 -2.62 4.92 4.36
C VAL A 33 -2.54 3.50 4.93
N ARG A 34 -2.51 2.49 4.05
CA ARG A 34 -2.40 1.06 4.35
C ARG A 34 -0.93 0.60 4.35
N GLY A 35 -0.03 1.46 4.83
CA GLY A 35 1.39 1.16 4.89
C GLY A 35 1.70 0.16 6.02
N MET A 36 2.93 -0.34 6.07
CA MET A 36 3.42 -1.08 7.24
C MET A 36 3.33 -0.17 8.46
N THR A 37 2.43 -0.49 9.38
CA THR A 37 2.21 0.23 10.63
C THR A 37 2.69 -0.65 11.77
N SER A 38 3.43 -0.08 12.72
CA SER A 38 3.91 -0.81 13.91
C SER A 38 2.81 -0.98 14.96
N VAL A 39 1.71 -0.24 14.83
CA VAL A 39 0.60 -0.23 15.80
C VAL A 39 -0.48 -1.20 15.35
N VAL A 40 -0.61 -2.32 16.07
CA VAL A 40 -1.55 -3.41 15.77
C VAL A 40 -3.01 -2.92 15.75
N THR A 41 -3.39 -2.05 16.68
CA THR A 41 -4.75 -1.50 16.75
C THR A 41 -5.10 -0.70 15.49
N LEU A 42 -4.18 0.17 15.07
CA LEU A 42 -4.36 0.98 13.87
C LEU A 42 -4.44 0.10 12.62
N TYR A 43 -3.60 -0.94 12.53
CA TYR A 43 -3.68 -1.93 11.47
C TYR A 43 -5.08 -2.56 11.36
N TRP A 44 -5.62 -3.09 12.47
CA TRP A 44 -6.95 -3.73 12.46
C TRP A 44 -8.09 -2.76 12.16
N THR A 45 -8.01 -1.51 12.65
CA THR A 45 -9.02 -0.49 12.31
C THR A 45 -9.02 -0.16 10.82
N LEU A 46 -7.84 -0.03 10.19
CA LEU A 46 -7.73 0.21 8.76
C LEU A 46 -8.23 -0.98 7.93
N VAL A 47 -7.90 -2.21 8.34
CA VAL A 47 -8.38 -3.43 7.69
C VAL A 47 -9.90 -3.53 7.75
N LEU A 48 -10.50 -3.21 8.90
CA LEU A 48 -11.96 -3.23 9.04
C LEU A 48 -12.61 -2.18 8.13
N LEU A 49 -12.12 -0.93 8.17
CA LEU A 49 -12.70 0.20 7.46
C LEU A 49 -12.49 0.15 5.94
N PHE A 50 -11.30 -0.25 5.48
CA PHE A 50 -10.91 -0.13 4.06
C PHE A 50 -10.95 -1.45 3.28
N GLU A 51 -11.04 -2.61 3.94
CA GLU A 51 -11.20 -3.89 3.24
C GLU A 51 -12.54 -4.56 3.55
N TRP A 52 -12.84 -4.80 4.84
CA TRP A 52 -14.02 -5.58 5.20
C TRP A 52 -15.34 -4.84 4.98
N LEU A 53 -15.43 -3.61 5.47
CA LEU A 53 -16.64 -2.79 5.36
C LEU A 53 -17.06 -2.57 3.89
N PRO A 54 -16.18 -2.10 2.97
CA PRO A 54 -16.57 -1.91 1.57
C PRO A 54 -16.86 -3.24 0.85
N SER A 55 -16.13 -4.32 1.17
CA SER A 55 -16.38 -5.64 0.58
C SER A 55 -17.75 -6.19 0.97
N ALA A 56 -18.12 -6.11 2.25
CA ALA A 56 -19.43 -6.52 2.74
C ALA A 56 -20.54 -5.64 2.15
N LEU A 57 -20.34 -4.32 2.07
CA LEU A 57 -21.31 -3.41 1.47
C LEU A 57 -21.56 -3.77 0.00
N CYS A 58 -20.50 -3.97 -0.80
CA CYS A 58 -20.63 -4.38 -2.20
C CYS A 58 -21.36 -5.71 -2.36
N ASP A 59 -21.02 -6.72 -1.55
CA ASP A 59 -21.70 -8.03 -1.62
C ASP A 59 -23.17 -7.95 -1.15
N THR A 60 -23.53 -7.05 -0.22
CA THR A 60 -24.94 -6.83 0.14
C THR A 60 -25.72 -6.19 -1.00
N VAL A 61 -25.18 -5.14 -1.63
CA VAL A 61 -25.83 -4.46 -2.78
C VAL A 61 -25.98 -5.41 -3.96
N LEU A 62 -24.93 -6.17 -4.30
CA LEU A 62 -25.00 -7.17 -5.36
C LEU A 62 -25.99 -8.28 -5.04
N GLY A 63 -26.07 -8.71 -3.77
CA GLY A 63 -27.09 -9.66 -3.33
C GLY A 63 -28.52 -9.16 -3.53
N LEU A 64 -28.78 -7.90 -3.24
CA LEU A 64 -30.09 -7.28 -3.47
C LEU A 64 -30.44 -7.18 -4.97
N LEU A 65 -29.43 -7.01 -5.81
CA LEU A 65 -29.54 -6.99 -7.28
C LEU A 65 -29.58 -8.39 -7.92
N GLY A 66 -29.51 -9.46 -7.12
CA GLY A 66 -29.46 -10.85 -7.61
C GLY A 66 -28.13 -11.26 -8.26
N ALA A 67 -27.08 -10.44 -8.13
CA ALA A 67 -25.75 -10.70 -8.67
C ALA A 67 -24.88 -11.53 -7.71
N LYS A 68 -23.86 -12.20 -8.26
CA LYS A 68 -22.99 -13.10 -7.50
C LYS A 68 -22.09 -12.32 -6.54
N LYS A 69 -22.19 -12.62 -5.25
CA LYS A 69 -21.31 -12.14 -4.18
C LYS A 69 -19.94 -12.78 -4.33
N ARG A 70 -18.88 -11.98 -4.48
CA ARG A 70 -17.50 -12.49 -4.68
C ARG A 70 -16.47 -11.73 -3.86
N PHE A 71 -16.76 -10.52 -3.42
CA PHE A 71 -15.72 -9.65 -2.86
C PHE A 71 -15.20 -10.17 -1.51
N LEU A 72 -16.07 -10.72 -0.65
CA LEU A 72 -15.65 -11.23 0.65
C LEU A 72 -14.83 -12.52 0.53
N GLU A 73 -15.16 -13.35 -0.45
CA GLU A 73 -14.46 -14.61 -0.72
C GLU A 73 -13.05 -14.38 -1.27
N GLU A 74 -12.91 -13.50 -2.28
CA GLU A 74 -11.58 -13.16 -2.79
C GLU A 74 -10.73 -12.47 -1.71
N HIS A 75 -11.35 -11.64 -0.86
CA HIS A 75 -10.64 -11.03 0.27
C HIS A 75 -10.09 -12.07 1.26
N ARG A 76 -10.88 -13.10 1.59
CA ARG A 76 -10.41 -14.21 2.44
C ARG A 76 -9.24 -14.97 1.81
N ARG A 77 -9.29 -15.22 0.50
CA ARG A 77 -8.20 -15.90 -0.23
C ARG A 77 -6.90 -15.10 -0.17
N VAL A 78 -6.97 -13.80 -0.44
CA VAL A 78 -5.79 -12.91 -0.36
C VAL A 78 -5.22 -12.88 1.05
N ARG A 79 -6.07 -12.79 2.09
CA ARG A 79 -5.62 -12.83 3.48
C ARG A 79 -4.96 -14.15 3.85
N ASN A 80 -5.51 -15.27 3.39
CA ASN A 80 -4.91 -16.58 3.64
C ASN A 80 -3.54 -16.71 2.98
N ALA A 81 -3.37 -16.18 1.77
CA ALA A 81 -2.07 -16.10 1.11
C ALA A 81 -1.08 -15.20 1.87
N LEU A 82 -1.55 -14.05 2.40
CA LEU A 82 -0.69 -13.15 3.19
C LEU A 82 -0.21 -13.76 4.51
N ARG A 83 -1.02 -14.61 5.15
CA ARG A 83 -0.64 -15.28 6.41
C ARG A 83 0.63 -16.13 6.29
N SER A 84 0.85 -16.78 5.14
CA SER A 84 2.08 -17.55 4.94
C SER A 84 3.31 -16.64 4.87
N VAL A 85 3.17 -15.47 4.23
CA VAL A 85 4.23 -14.46 4.05
C VAL A 85 4.50 -13.67 5.34
N GLU A 86 3.51 -13.53 6.21
CA GLU A 86 3.63 -12.80 7.49
C GLU A 86 4.74 -13.39 8.38
N SER A 87 4.85 -14.72 8.44
CA SER A 87 5.90 -15.41 9.20
C SER A 87 7.32 -15.11 8.68
N ILE A 88 7.45 -14.97 7.35
CA ILE A 88 8.73 -14.71 6.68
C ILE A 88 9.13 -13.24 6.83
N SER A 89 8.17 -12.33 6.69
CA SER A 89 8.40 -10.89 6.70
C SER A 89 8.63 -10.31 8.09
N SER A 90 8.04 -10.89 9.13
CA SER A 90 8.22 -10.46 10.53
C SER A 90 9.54 -10.94 11.15
N ARG A 91 10.14 -12.00 10.59
CA ARG A 91 11.41 -12.53 11.08
C ARG A 91 12.56 -11.58 10.75
N ARG A 92 13.40 -11.29 11.74
CA ARG A 92 14.68 -10.60 11.49
C ARG A 92 15.65 -11.57 10.82
N TRP A 93 16.11 -11.22 9.64
CA TRP A 93 17.12 -11.99 8.91
C TRP A 93 18.51 -11.42 9.22
N SER A 94 19.38 -12.23 9.82
CA SER A 94 20.80 -11.90 9.95
C SER A 94 21.48 -12.13 8.60
N VAL A 95 21.42 -11.13 7.72
CA VAL A 95 22.09 -11.22 6.41
C VAL A 95 23.56 -10.88 6.61
N GLU A 96 24.42 -11.90 6.51
CA GLU A 96 25.86 -11.75 6.55
C GLU A 96 26.39 -11.47 5.14
N ARG A 97 26.71 -10.22 4.81
CA ARG A 97 27.20 -9.86 3.46
C ARG A 97 28.55 -10.47 3.11
N ASN A 98 29.34 -10.94 4.09
CA ASN A 98 30.60 -11.63 3.79
C ASN A 98 30.40 -12.82 2.85
N ARG A 99 29.25 -13.49 2.92
CA ARG A 99 28.92 -14.57 1.99
C ARG A 99 28.76 -14.10 0.54
N VAL A 100 28.30 -12.87 0.32
CA VAL A 100 28.17 -12.27 -1.03
C VAL A 100 29.55 -11.94 -1.60
N TYR A 101 30.44 -11.34 -0.79
CA TYR A 101 31.83 -11.09 -1.20
C TYR A 101 32.58 -12.39 -1.49
N GLN A 102 32.42 -13.41 -0.64
CA GLN A 102 33.00 -14.74 -0.86
C GLN A 102 32.42 -15.43 -2.09
N LEU A 103 31.12 -15.27 -2.36
CA LEU A 103 30.48 -15.82 -3.55
C LEU A 103 31.05 -15.17 -4.82
N GLN A 104 31.22 -13.84 -4.83
CA GLN A 104 31.82 -13.13 -5.96
C GLN A 104 33.25 -13.63 -6.21
N GLN A 105 34.07 -13.77 -5.17
CA GLN A 105 35.45 -14.26 -5.29
C GLN A 105 35.54 -15.72 -5.78
N ARG A 106 34.53 -16.55 -5.49
CA ARG A 106 34.48 -17.96 -5.92
C ARG A 106 33.98 -18.14 -7.35
N LEU A 107 33.34 -17.12 -7.91
CA LEU A 107 32.74 -17.19 -9.22
C LEU A 107 33.83 -17.06 -10.31
N ALA A 108 33.77 -17.91 -11.34
CA ALA A 108 34.67 -17.82 -12.48
C ALA A 108 34.42 -16.52 -13.26
N ALA A 109 35.42 -16.02 -14.00
CA ALA A 109 35.28 -14.78 -14.76
C ALA A 109 34.10 -14.82 -15.76
N GLU A 110 33.91 -15.96 -16.44
CA GLU A 110 32.79 -16.19 -17.37
C GLU A 110 31.42 -16.11 -16.69
N ASP A 111 31.32 -16.64 -15.46
CA ASP A 111 30.10 -16.60 -14.66
C ASP A 111 29.84 -15.21 -14.06
N GLN A 112 30.90 -14.43 -13.77
CA GLN A 112 30.77 -13.06 -13.29
C GLN A 112 30.19 -12.13 -14.38
N ASP A 113 30.55 -12.36 -15.64
CA ASP A 113 29.99 -11.62 -16.77
C ASP A 113 28.52 -12.00 -17.01
N THR A 114 28.18 -13.28 -16.84
CA THR A 114 26.78 -13.75 -16.98
C THR A 114 25.91 -13.32 -15.80
N PHE A 115 26.46 -13.32 -14.58
CA PHE A 115 25.76 -13.00 -13.33
C PHE A 115 26.51 -11.91 -12.55
N PRO A 116 26.38 -10.63 -12.95
CA PRO A 116 27.10 -9.55 -12.30
C PRO A 116 26.61 -9.37 -10.86
N ILE A 117 27.49 -9.68 -9.89
CA ILE A 117 27.25 -9.46 -8.46
C ILE A 117 27.82 -8.08 -8.10
N SER A 118 26.94 -7.11 -7.88
CA SER A 118 27.34 -5.80 -7.33
C SER A 118 27.30 -5.84 -5.80
N THR A 119 28.45 -5.63 -5.18
CA THR A 119 28.58 -5.58 -3.71
C THR A 119 28.08 -4.25 -3.14
N GLU A 120 28.18 -3.19 -3.93
CA GLU A 120 27.64 -1.88 -3.65
C GLU A 120 26.31 -1.67 -4.37
N ILE A 121 25.32 -1.16 -3.66
CA ILE A 121 23.98 -0.89 -4.21
C ILE A 121 23.70 0.58 -3.98
N ASP A 122 23.56 1.34 -5.06
CA ASP A 122 22.95 2.66 -4.98
C ASP A 122 21.44 2.50 -4.71
N VAL A 123 21.07 2.76 -3.46
CA VAL A 123 19.69 2.66 -2.99
C VAL A 123 18.77 3.60 -3.75
N GLU A 124 19.24 4.77 -4.16
CA GLU A 124 18.39 5.74 -4.85
C GLU A 124 18.04 5.27 -6.27
N SER A 125 19.04 4.89 -7.06
CA SER A 125 18.80 4.32 -8.39
C SER A 125 17.96 3.06 -8.32
N TYR A 126 18.23 2.17 -7.36
CA TYR A 126 17.43 0.96 -7.16
C TYR A 126 15.95 1.27 -6.89
N VAL A 127 15.67 2.20 -5.98
CA VAL A 127 14.29 2.62 -5.64
C VAL A 127 13.60 3.28 -6.82
N LEU A 128 14.30 4.07 -7.63
CA LEU A 128 13.74 4.70 -8.83
C LEU A 128 13.44 3.69 -9.93
N CYS A 129 14.36 2.76 -10.20
CA CYS A 129 14.16 1.71 -11.19
C CYS A 129 13.01 0.78 -10.80
N THR A 130 12.93 0.38 -9.53
CA THR A 130 11.81 -0.43 -9.03
C THR A 130 10.48 0.30 -9.13
N ALA A 131 10.42 1.60 -8.80
CA ALA A 131 9.21 2.40 -8.98
C ALA A 131 8.78 2.53 -10.46
N ALA A 132 9.75 2.73 -11.37
CA ALA A 132 9.49 2.78 -12.80
C ALA A 132 9.00 1.43 -13.35
N ALA A 133 9.64 0.33 -12.95
CA ALA A 133 9.26 -1.02 -13.32
C ALA A 133 7.88 -1.38 -12.79
N ALA A 134 7.59 -1.07 -11.53
CA ALA A 134 6.26 -1.28 -10.94
C ALA A 134 5.18 -0.54 -11.73
N LYS A 135 5.41 0.73 -12.08
CA LYS A 135 4.48 1.49 -12.93
C LYS A 135 4.30 0.85 -14.30
N LYS A 136 5.39 0.38 -14.94
CA LYS A 136 5.35 -0.19 -16.30
C LYS A 136 4.68 -1.57 -16.37
N TYR A 137 4.95 -2.44 -15.40
CA TYR A 137 4.58 -3.86 -15.47
C TYR A 137 3.42 -4.23 -14.56
N CYS A 138 3.25 -3.57 -13.41
CA CYS A 138 2.25 -3.95 -12.42
C CYS A 138 1.00 -3.06 -12.46
N VAL A 139 1.04 -1.95 -13.21
CA VAL A 139 -0.04 -0.97 -13.20
C VAL A 139 -0.59 -0.76 -14.59
N ASP A 140 -1.85 -1.11 -14.74
CA ASP A 140 -2.64 -0.73 -15.91
C ASP A 140 -3.12 0.72 -15.76
N GLU A 141 -2.75 1.57 -16.71
CA GLU A 141 -3.10 2.98 -16.73
C GLU A 141 -4.61 3.22 -16.79
N GLY A 142 -5.38 2.31 -17.41
CA GLY A 142 -6.83 2.36 -17.44
C GLY A 142 -7.44 2.28 -16.04
N ASN A 143 -6.97 1.32 -15.23
CA ASN A 143 -7.40 1.14 -13.85
C ASN A 143 -7.04 2.34 -12.97
N ILE A 144 -5.88 2.98 -13.18
CA ILE A 144 -5.53 4.20 -12.43
C ILE A 144 -6.54 5.31 -12.71
N ARG A 145 -6.88 5.55 -13.99
CA ARG A 145 -7.85 6.60 -14.37
C ARG A 145 -9.20 6.34 -13.73
N LEU A 146 -9.66 5.10 -13.78
CA LEU A 146 -10.91 4.67 -13.17
C LEU A 146 -10.89 4.94 -11.66
N VAL A 147 -9.87 4.49 -10.93
CA VAL A 147 -9.73 4.76 -9.49
C VAL A 147 -9.71 6.26 -9.17
N LYS A 148 -9.05 7.09 -10.00
CA LYS A 148 -9.05 8.56 -9.83
C LYS A 148 -10.45 9.14 -9.99
N ILE A 149 -11.19 8.71 -11.00
CA ILE A 149 -12.58 9.16 -11.24
C ILE A 149 -13.46 8.75 -10.06
N PHE A 150 -13.41 7.49 -9.63
CA PHE A 150 -14.18 7.03 -8.48
C PHE A 150 -13.84 7.80 -7.20
N ARG A 151 -12.56 8.10 -6.96
CA ARG A 151 -12.15 8.90 -5.80
C ARG A 151 -12.69 10.34 -5.88
N LEU A 152 -12.68 10.94 -7.06
CA LEU A 152 -13.23 12.28 -7.28
C LEU A 152 -14.75 12.29 -7.07
N LEU A 153 -15.46 11.30 -7.63
CA LEU A 153 -16.91 11.13 -7.45
C LEU A 153 -17.26 10.92 -5.97
N LEU A 154 -16.51 10.06 -5.27
CA LEU A 154 -16.69 9.83 -3.84
C LEU A 154 -16.49 11.13 -3.04
N PHE A 155 -15.47 11.93 -3.37
CA PHE A 155 -15.23 13.22 -2.73
C PHE A 155 -16.40 14.19 -2.92
N PHE A 156 -16.93 14.30 -4.14
CA PHE A 156 -18.12 15.11 -4.41
C PHE A 156 -19.35 14.62 -3.64
N LEU A 157 -19.55 13.30 -3.55
CA LEU A 157 -20.64 12.69 -2.77
C LEU A 157 -20.55 13.05 -1.28
N ILE A 158 -19.36 12.95 -0.69
CA ILE A 158 -19.12 13.32 0.71
C ILE A 158 -19.36 14.81 0.93
N ALA A 159 -18.86 15.66 0.03
CA ALA A 159 -19.07 17.11 0.12
C ALA A 159 -20.56 17.48 0.04
N ALA A 160 -21.31 16.87 -0.88
CA ALA A 160 -22.75 17.07 -1.00
C ALA A 160 -23.50 16.60 0.27
N ALA A 161 -23.13 15.45 0.84
CA ALA A 161 -23.70 14.97 2.09
C ALA A 161 -23.46 15.94 3.26
N LEU A 162 -22.24 16.49 3.39
CA LEU A 162 -21.93 17.49 4.42
C LEU A 162 -22.72 18.80 4.24
N LEU A 163 -22.89 19.26 3.00
CA LEU A 163 -23.72 20.43 2.70
C LEU A 163 -25.20 20.20 3.05
N LEU A 164 -25.73 19.00 2.77
CA LEU A 164 -27.09 18.63 3.16
C LEU A 164 -27.24 18.55 4.68
N CYS A 165 -26.28 17.94 5.39
CA CYS A 165 -26.30 17.87 6.85
C CYS A 165 -26.27 19.26 7.50
N THR A 166 -25.42 20.16 7.01
CA THR A 166 -25.34 21.55 7.51
C THR A 166 -26.61 22.34 7.20
N PHE A 167 -27.20 22.16 6.01
CA PHE A 167 -28.48 22.77 5.65
C PHE A 167 -29.63 22.27 6.52
N SER A 168 -29.75 20.96 6.72
CA SER A 168 -30.74 20.36 7.61
C SER A 168 -30.56 20.86 9.05
N PHE A 169 -29.33 20.88 9.58
CA PHE A 169 -29.05 21.38 10.93
C PHE A 169 -29.41 22.87 11.10
N SER A 170 -29.09 23.70 10.11
CA SER A 170 -29.47 25.11 10.08
C SER A 170 -31.00 25.28 10.09
N ARG A 171 -31.73 24.48 9.30
CA ARG A 171 -33.20 24.49 9.31
C ARG A 171 -33.79 24.04 10.64
N TYR A 172 -33.24 23.01 11.27
CA TYR A 172 -33.67 22.58 12.61
C TYR A 172 -33.46 23.68 13.64
N HIS A 173 -32.30 24.36 13.62
CA HIS A 173 -32.01 25.45 14.55
C HIS A 173 -32.90 26.70 14.36
N VAL A 174 -33.28 27.02 13.12
CA VAL A 174 -34.24 28.11 12.83
C VAL A 174 -35.65 27.73 13.31
N LEU A 175 -36.08 26.49 13.10
CA LEU A 175 -37.39 26.01 13.56
C LEU A 175 -37.49 25.98 15.09
N THR A 176 -36.43 25.60 15.81
CA THR A 176 -36.43 25.64 17.28
C THR A 176 -36.51 27.07 17.82
N LYS A 177 -35.86 28.05 17.17
CA LYS A 177 -35.98 29.46 17.55
C LYS A 177 -37.38 30.05 17.36
N HIS A 178 -38.13 29.58 16.36
CA HIS A 178 -39.51 30.02 16.14
C HIS A 178 -40.53 29.32 17.04
N ALA A 179 -40.18 28.19 17.67
CA ALA A 179 -41.05 27.48 18.60
C ALA A 179 -40.93 27.98 20.06
N GLU A 180 -39.92 28.78 20.38
CA GLU A 180 -39.69 29.38 21.72
C GLU A 180 -40.18 30.84 21.85
N VAL A 181 -40.81 31.41 20.80
CA VAL A 181 -41.43 32.75 20.78
C VAL A 181 -42.95 32.61 20.76
#